data_AF-A0A1H9T7J5-F1
#
_entry.id   AF-A0A1H9T7J5-F1
#
_cell.length_a   1.000
_cell.length_b   1.000
_cell.length_c   1.000
_cell.angle_alpha   90.00
_cell.angle_beta   90.00
_cell.angle_gamma   90.00
#
_symmetry.space_group_name_H-M   'P 1'
#
loop_
_entity.id
_entity.type
_entity.pdbx_description
1 polymer ?
#
loop_
_entity_poly.entity_id
_entity_poly.type
_entity_poly.pdbx_seq_one_letter_code
_entity_poly.pdbx_strand_id
1 'polypeptide(L)'
;MGGDGEAKARQCTVEVALTTRQCGDVKVVVIDAAKMPFIARNIHLAWGEGQPSVLTRNSAKQAANRAAACRRFVPKNGGSCDEYGFATTDEGGSGARTEEVPLREQRCQGGAISSEYAKAKIGQGDGFLVVISNPAQVATTGFAGADVADEQLEQCAL
;
A
#
# COMPACT_ATOMS: atom_id res chain seq x y z
N MET A 1 10.65 3.10 23.61
CA MET A 1 11.56 2.15 22.93
C MET A 1 11.11 2.03 21.49
N GLY A 2 11.55 2.93 20.62
CA GLY A 2 11.27 2.87 19.17
C GLY A 2 12.35 2.01 18.53
N GLY A 3 12.01 0.75 18.22
CA GLY A 3 12.97 -0.28 17.82
C GLY A 3 13.46 -0.12 16.39
N ASP A 4 14.73 -0.47 16.19
CA ASP A 4 15.56 -0.72 14.99
C ASP A 4 14.92 -0.79 13.58
N GLY A 5 13.63 -1.09 13.43
CA GLY A 5 12.92 -1.12 12.16
C GLY A 5 12.83 0.24 11.46
N GLU A 6 12.60 1.33 12.20
CA GLU A 6 12.54 2.69 11.63
C GLU A 6 13.91 3.17 11.15
N ALA A 7 14.99 2.77 11.86
CA ALA A 7 16.37 3.08 11.46
C ALA A 7 16.83 2.26 10.24
N LYS A 8 16.41 0.98 10.13
CA LYS A 8 16.67 0.14 8.95
C LYS A 8 15.90 0.61 7.71
N ALA A 9 14.67 1.11 7.88
CA ALA A 9 13.88 1.70 6.78
C ALA A 9 14.53 2.96 6.18
N ARG A 10 15.21 3.78 6.99
CA ARG A 10 15.94 4.98 6.53
C ARG A 10 17.17 4.67 5.67
N GLN A 11 17.69 3.44 5.70
CA GLN A 11 18.87 3.01 4.93
C GLN A 11 18.51 2.32 3.61
N CYS A 12 17.23 2.12 3.31
CA CYS A 12 16.80 1.41 2.12
C CYS A 12 16.67 2.37 0.94
N THR A 13 17.55 2.26 -0.04
CA THR A 13 17.32 2.93 -1.32
C THR A 13 16.16 2.23 -2.04
N VAL A 14 15.39 3.00 -2.79
CA VAL A 14 14.30 2.46 -3.63
C VAL A 14 14.85 1.38 -4.58
N GLU A 15 16.08 1.54 -5.08
CA GLU A 15 16.75 0.55 -5.91
C GLU A 15 16.93 -0.81 -5.21
N VAL A 16 17.43 -0.83 -3.98
CA VAL A 16 17.60 -2.06 -3.21
C VAL A 16 16.24 -2.72 -2.94
N ALA A 17 15.26 -1.94 -2.49
CA ALA A 17 13.88 -2.41 -2.31
C ALA A 17 13.29 -2.98 -3.62
N LEU A 18 13.64 -2.40 -4.76
CA LEU A 18 13.18 -2.83 -6.07
C LEU A 18 13.80 -4.18 -6.49
N THR A 19 15.10 -4.38 -6.26
CA THR A 19 15.83 -5.55 -6.75
C THR A 19 15.79 -6.74 -5.80
N THR A 20 15.87 -6.51 -4.49
CA THR A 20 16.03 -7.59 -3.50
C THR A 20 14.73 -7.91 -2.77
N ARG A 21 13.75 -6.99 -2.80
CA ARG A 21 12.56 -7.02 -1.94
C ARG A 21 12.90 -7.09 -0.44
N GLN A 22 14.05 -6.55 -0.06
CA GLN A 22 14.56 -6.58 1.30
C GLN A 22 15.28 -5.28 1.64
N CYS A 23 15.06 -4.77 2.84
CA CYS A 23 15.80 -3.67 3.44
C CYS A 23 16.53 -4.20 4.67
N GLY A 24 17.78 -4.66 4.47
CA GLY A 24 18.44 -5.53 5.45
C GLY A 24 17.65 -6.84 5.61
N ASP A 25 17.27 -7.19 6.84
CA ASP A 25 16.47 -8.40 7.12
C ASP A 25 14.96 -8.18 6.99
N VAL A 26 14.52 -6.96 6.67
CA VAL A 26 13.09 -6.60 6.59
C VAL A 26 12.58 -6.86 5.18
N LYS A 27 11.52 -7.67 5.06
CA LYS A 27 10.85 -7.92 3.76
C LYS A 27 10.14 -6.65 3.29
N VAL A 28 10.01 -6.47 1.98
CA VAL A 28 9.45 -5.24 1.40
C VAL A 28 8.30 -5.56 0.47
N VAL A 29 7.25 -4.74 0.54
CA VAL A 29 6.21 -4.62 -0.47
C VAL A 29 6.37 -3.28 -1.16
N VAL A 30 6.65 -3.30 -2.47
CA VAL A 30 6.77 -2.07 -3.24
C VAL A 30 5.45 -1.70 -3.90
N ILE A 31 5.05 -0.44 -3.72
CA ILE A 31 3.91 0.19 -4.38
C ILE A 31 4.45 1.22 -5.37
N ASP A 32 4.09 1.04 -6.64
CA ASP A 32 4.58 1.89 -7.72
C ASP A 32 3.65 3.07 -7.97
N ALA A 33 4.08 4.29 -7.63
CA ALA A 33 3.30 5.50 -7.82
C ALA A 33 3.12 5.89 -9.30
N ALA A 34 3.97 5.43 -10.22
CA ALA A 34 3.74 5.65 -11.65
C ALA A 34 2.52 4.87 -12.16
N LYS A 35 2.20 3.74 -11.51
CA LYS A 35 1.05 2.87 -11.84
C LYS A 35 -0.17 3.13 -10.97
N MET A 36 0.05 3.50 -9.71
CA MET A 36 -0.98 3.69 -8.69
C MET A 36 -0.75 4.97 -7.88
N PRO A 37 -0.80 6.15 -8.52
CA PRO A 37 -0.48 7.43 -7.88
C PRO A 37 -1.42 7.79 -6.71
N PHE A 38 -2.71 7.43 -6.76
CA PHE A 38 -3.66 7.72 -5.68
C PHE A 38 -3.56 6.73 -4.51
N ILE A 39 -3.24 5.46 -4.77
CA ILE A 39 -2.89 4.50 -3.71
C ILE A 39 -1.61 4.95 -2.99
N ALA A 40 -0.58 5.33 -3.75
CA ALA A 40 0.68 5.80 -3.18
C ALA A 40 0.49 7.07 -2.35
N ARG A 41 -0.40 7.97 -2.77
CA ARG A 41 -0.84 9.12 -1.97
C ARG A 41 -1.46 8.70 -0.64
N ASN A 42 -2.42 7.78 -0.64
CA ASN A 42 -3.08 7.35 0.59
C ASN A 42 -2.05 6.78 1.59
N ILE A 43 -1.12 5.94 1.11
CA ILE A 43 0.00 5.43 1.90
C ILE A 43 0.86 6.57 2.47
N HIS A 44 1.28 7.50 1.62
CA HIS A 44 2.12 8.63 2.02
C HIS A 44 1.47 9.49 3.11
N LEU A 45 0.18 9.80 2.95
CA LEU A 45 -0.58 10.56 3.93
C LEU A 45 -0.77 9.78 5.23
N ALA A 46 -1.01 8.46 5.18
CA ALA A 46 -1.12 7.63 6.37
C ALA A 46 0.18 7.64 7.21
N TRP A 47 1.35 7.60 6.56
CA TRP A 47 2.63 7.77 7.25
C TRP A 47 2.74 9.15 7.91
N GLY A 48 2.32 10.21 7.22
CA GLY A 48 2.26 11.57 7.77
C GLY A 48 1.32 11.69 8.98
N GLU A 49 0.31 10.83 9.06
CA GLU A 49 -0.63 10.73 10.19
C GLU A 49 -0.15 9.79 11.31
N GLY A 50 1.07 9.25 11.20
CA GLY A 50 1.69 8.40 12.21
C GLY A 50 1.28 6.93 12.14
N GLN A 51 0.66 6.48 11.05
CA GLN A 51 0.40 5.05 10.85
C GLN A 51 1.72 4.28 10.62
N PRO A 52 1.81 3.03 11.10
CA PRO A 52 3.03 2.25 10.98
C PRO A 52 3.36 1.95 9.51
N SER A 53 4.64 2.08 9.15
CA SER A 53 5.14 1.73 7.80
C SER A 53 5.46 0.25 7.63
N VAL A 54 5.64 -0.46 8.75
CA VAL A 54 5.80 -1.91 8.81
C VAL A 54 4.46 -2.52 9.18
N LEU A 55 3.97 -3.45 8.36
CA LEU A 55 2.71 -4.15 8.56
C LEU A 55 2.96 -5.64 8.75
N THR A 56 2.06 -6.32 9.45
CA THR A 56 2.16 -7.75 9.75
C THR A 56 1.11 -8.51 8.94
N ARG A 57 1.53 -9.42 8.05
CA ARG A 57 0.59 -10.14 7.17
C ARG A 57 -0.35 -11.05 7.98
N ASN A 58 -1.65 -10.83 7.85
CA ASN A 58 -2.72 -11.64 8.42
C ASN A 58 -3.94 -11.66 7.50
N SER A 59 -4.02 -12.65 6.59
CA SER A 59 -5.13 -12.74 5.64
C SER A 59 -6.45 -13.18 6.28
N ALA A 60 -6.42 -13.80 7.47
CA ALA A 60 -7.65 -14.22 8.16
C ALA A 60 -8.52 -13.01 8.56
N LYS A 61 -7.91 -11.83 8.74
CA LYS A 61 -8.61 -10.59 9.08
C LYS A 61 -9.24 -9.86 7.89
N GLN A 62 -8.96 -10.27 6.65
CA GLN A 62 -9.28 -9.49 5.45
C GLN A 62 -10.74 -9.03 5.37
N ALA A 63 -11.69 -9.94 5.57
CA ALA A 63 -13.11 -9.60 5.49
C ALA A 63 -13.54 -8.62 6.60
N ALA A 64 -13.07 -8.86 7.83
CA ALA A 64 -13.37 -8.01 8.98
C ALA A 64 -12.76 -6.60 8.83
N ASN A 65 -11.51 -6.53 8.35
CA ASN A 65 -10.81 -5.27 8.15
C ASN A 65 -11.48 -4.41 7.07
N ARG A 66 -11.81 -4.99 5.91
CA ARG A 66 -12.55 -4.27 4.84
C ARG A 66 -13.88 -3.73 5.34
N ALA A 67 -14.60 -4.52 6.12
CA ALA A 67 -15.86 -4.10 6.71
C ALA A 67 -15.66 -2.98 7.75
N ALA A 68 -14.59 -3.02 8.54
CA ALA A 68 -14.31 -1.99 9.53
C ALA A 68 -13.90 -0.65 8.89
N ALA A 69 -13.04 -0.68 7.87
CA ALA A 69 -12.53 0.52 7.22
C ALA A 69 -13.51 1.12 6.20
N CYS A 70 -14.07 0.28 5.30
CA CYS A 70 -14.74 0.75 4.09
C CYS A 70 -16.27 0.54 4.08
N ARG A 71 -16.90 -0.09 5.09
CA ARG A 71 -18.36 -0.40 5.04
C ARG A 71 -19.26 0.81 4.83
N ARG A 72 -18.86 1.99 5.31
CA ARG A 72 -19.64 3.23 5.19
C ARG A 72 -19.15 4.13 4.05
N PHE A 73 -18.20 3.66 3.26
CA PHE A 73 -17.69 4.41 2.13
C PHE A 73 -18.77 4.56 1.05
N VAL A 74 -18.92 5.78 0.55
CA VAL A 74 -19.76 6.11 -0.60
C VAL A 74 -18.88 6.88 -1.59
N PRO A 75 -18.68 6.36 -2.81
CA PRO A 75 -17.84 7.03 -3.80
C PRO A 75 -18.45 8.37 -4.19
N LYS A 76 -17.65 9.44 -4.17
CA LYS A 76 -18.06 10.78 -4.60
C LYS A 76 -17.71 11.03 -6.07
N ASN A 77 -16.68 10.36 -6.55
CA ASN A 77 -16.08 10.57 -7.86
C ASN A 77 -16.08 9.28 -8.72
N GLY A 78 -16.89 8.29 -8.33
CA GLY A 78 -16.98 7.00 -9.04
C GLY A 78 -15.81 6.05 -8.77
N GLY A 79 -15.03 6.30 -7.72
CA GLY A 79 -13.89 5.48 -7.32
C GLY A 79 -14.23 4.31 -6.40
N SER A 80 -13.19 3.79 -5.74
CA SER A 80 -13.26 2.74 -4.74
C SER A 80 -12.62 3.19 -3.43
N CYS A 81 -12.92 2.50 -2.33
CA CYS A 81 -12.31 2.75 -1.03
C CYS A 81 -10.96 2.03 -0.96
N ASP A 82 -9.87 2.79 -0.90
CA ASP A 82 -8.56 2.26 -0.50
C ASP A 82 -8.35 2.41 1.00
N GLU A 83 -7.55 1.52 1.59
CA GLU A 83 -7.27 1.47 3.02
C GLU A 83 -5.76 1.23 3.29
N TYR A 84 -5.15 2.10 4.11
CA TYR A 84 -3.78 1.89 4.62
C TYR A 84 -3.80 1.31 6.02
N GLY A 85 -2.86 0.39 6.28
CA GLY A 85 -3.14 -0.79 7.10
C GLY A 85 -3.93 -1.78 6.24
N PHE A 86 -3.27 -2.43 5.29
CA PHE A 86 -3.95 -3.26 4.28
C PHE A 86 -4.90 -4.28 4.95
N ALA A 87 -6.05 -4.58 4.35
CA ALA A 87 -6.98 -5.54 4.95
C ALA A 87 -6.36 -6.89 5.30
N THR A 88 -5.34 -7.33 4.58
CA THR A 88 -4.61 -8.57 4.87
C THR A 88 -3.52 -8.41 5.94
N THR A 89 -3.64 -7.45 6.84
CA THR A 89 -2.65 -7.17 7.89
C THR A 89 -3.27 -6.99 9.27
N ASP A 90 -2.48 -7.10 10.33
CA ASP A 90 -2.95 -6.91 11.70
C ASP A 90 -3.33 -5.46 12.01
N GLU A 91 -2.66 -4.52 11.35
CA GLU A 91 -2.82 -3.07 11.49
C GLU A 91 -3.99 -2.51 10.69
N GLY A 92 -4.62 -3.32 9.84
CA GLY A 92 -5.76 -2.91 9.04
C GLY A 92 -7.08 -2.86 9.81
N GLY A 93 -8.12 -2.35 9.13
CA GLY A 93 -9.47 -2.28 9.67
C GLY A 93 -9.74 -0.97 10.43
N SER A 94 -10.18 -1.06 11.69
CA SER A 94 -10.61 0.13 12.44
C SER A 94 -9.44 1.10 12.65
N GLY A 95 -9.59 2.35 12.20
CA GLY A 95 -8.53 3.36 12.28
C GLY A 95 -7.58 3.36 11.07
N ALA A 96 -7.76 2.46 10.11
CA ALA A 96 -7.10 2.53 8.81
C ALA A 96 -7.42 3.87 8.13
N ARG A 97 -6.41 4.47 7.50
CA ARG A 97 -6.65 5.65 6.67
C ARG A 97 -7.35 5.21 5.40
N THR A 98 -8.45 5.88 5.05
CA THR A 98 -9.18 5.58 3.81
C THR A 98 -9.22 6.77 2.89
N GLU A 99 -9.14 6.51 1.59
CA GLU A 99 -9.28 7.54 0.54
C GLU A 99 -10.01 6.93 -0.67
N GLU A 100 -10.74 7.77 -1.41
CA GLU A 100 -11.33 7.35 -2.68
C GLU A 100 -10.23 7.32 -3.75
N VAL A 101 -10.12 6.21 -4.48
CA VAL A 101 -9.11 5.98 -5.53
C VAL A 101 -9.75 5.49 -6.82
N PRO A 102 -9.09 5.58 -7.99
CA PRO A 102 -9.58 4.94 -9.21
C PRO A 102 -9.80 3.43 -9.02
N LEU A 103 -10.90 2.91 -9.57
CA LEU A 103 -11.19 1.47 -9.49
C LEU A 103 -10.09 0.60 -10.12
N ARG A 104 -9.40 1.11 -11.16
CA ARG A 104 -8.25 0.46 -11.78
C ARG A 104 -7.12 0.28 -10.76
N GLU A 105 -6.72 1.35 -10.07
CA GLU A 105 -5.66 1.29 -9.07
C GLU A 105 -5.98 0.33 -7.93
N GLN A 106 -7.23 0.32 -7.45
CA GLN A 106 -7.65 -0.61 -6.40
C GLN A 106 -7.45 -2.09 -6.80
N ARG A 107 -7.72 -2.43 -8.07
CA ARG A 107 -7.52 -3.78 -8.62
C ARG A 107 -6.02 -4.08 -8.77
N CYS A 108 -5.27 -3.13 -9.31
CA CYS A 108 -3.82 -3.19 -9.45
C CYS A 108 -3.15 -3.43 -8.09
N GLN A 109 -3.57 -2.74 -7.03
CA GLN A 109 -3.00 -2.87 -5.69
C GLN A 109 -3.14 -4.29 -5.15
N GLY A 110 -4.33 -4.91 -5.27
CA GLY A 110 -4.56 -6.28 -4.82
C GLY A 110 -3.64 -7.29 -5.51
N GLY A 111 -3.47 -7.14 -6.83
CA GLY A 111 -2.52 -7.94 -7.61
C GLY A 111 -1.07 -7.69 -7.17
N ALA A 112 -0.64 -6.43 -7.14
CA ALA A 112 0.70 -6.02 -6.75
C ALA A 112 1.07 -6.58 -5.37
N ILE A 113 0.24 -6.37 -4.34
CA ILE A 113 0.48 -6.89 -2.99
C ILE A 113 0.64 -8.41 -2.99
N SER A 114 -0.24 -9.14 -3.69
CA SER A 114 -0.15 -10.61 -3.79
C SER A 114 1.15 -11.07 -4.44
N SER A 115 1.57 -10.41 -5.53
CA SER A 115 2.84 -10.67 -6.21
C SER A 115 4.04 -10.37 -5.33
N GLU A 116 4.02 -9.24 -4.63
CA GLU A 116 5.08 -8.83 -3.73
C GLU A 116 5.22 -9.80 -2.56
N TYR A 117 4.11 -10.28 -1.99
CA TYR A 117 4.15 -11.34 -0.98
C TYR A 117 4.84 -12.61 -1.51
N ALA A 118 4.53 -13.03 -2.74
CA ALA A 118 5.16 -14.21 -3.34
C ALA A 118 6.66 -13.98 -3.59
N LYS A 119 7.03 -12.85 -4.20
CA LYS A 119 8.42 -12.48 -4.53
C LYS A 119 9.30 -12.33 -3.29
N ALA A 120 8.79 -11.64 -2.28
CA ALA A 120 9.50 -11.40 -1.01
C ALA A 120 9.36 -12.56 -0.01
N LYS A 121 8.63 -13.63 -0.37
CA LYS A 121 8.33 -14.79 0.49
C LYS A 121 7.73 -14.37 1.83
N ILE A 122 6.82 -13.41 1.83
CA ILE A 122 6.10 -12.93 3.03
C ILE A 122 5.00 -13.94 3.32
N GLY A 123 5.10 -14.69 4.42
CA GLY A 123 4.09 -15.59 4.95
C GLY A 123 3.15 -14.92 5.95
N GLN A 124 2.21 -15.68 6.49
CA GLN A 124 1.36 -15.19 7.59
C GLN A 124 2.21 -14.94 8.84
N GLY A 125 1.95 -13.86 9.56
CA GLY A 125 2.71 -13.42 10.73
C GLY A 125 4.01 -12.68 10.43
N ASP A 126 4.44 -12.64 9.17
CA ASP A 126 5.65 -11.89 8.79
C ASP A 126 5.38 -10.38 8.77
N GLY A 127 6.34 -9.63 9.31
CA GLY A 127 6.42 -8.18 9.12
C GLY A 127 7.03 -7.81 7.78
N PHE A 128 6.49 -6.77 7.14
CA PHE A 128 7.05 -6.20 5.92
C PHE A 128 6.94 -4.67 5.91
N LEU A 129 7.94 -4.02 5.35
CA LEU A 129 7.95 -2.58 5.11
C LEU A 129 7.22 -2.27 3.80
N VAL A 130 6.32 -1.29 3.82
CA VAL A 130 5.75 -0.72 2.59
C VAL A 130 6.69 0.37 2.07
N VAL A 131 7.05 0.31 0.79
CA VAL A 131 7.91 1.30 0.12
C VAL A 131 7.20 1.81 -1.12
N ILE A 132 7.28 3.13 -1.37
CA ILE A 132 6.79 3.74 -2.59
C ILE A 132 7.95 3.86 -3.59
N SER A 133 7.81 3.27 -4.78
CA SER A 133 8.68 3.58 -5.93
C SER A 133 8.08 4.70 -6.78
N ASN A 134 8.94 5.38 -7.54
CA ASN A 134 8.57 6.56 -8.33
C ASN A 134 7.89 7.66 -7.49
N PRO A 135 8.44 8.06 -6.32
CA PRO A 135 7.74 8.94 -5.38
C PRO A 135 7.38 10.33 -5.93
N ALA A 136 8.05 10.78 -7.00
CA ALA A 136 7.69 12.00 -7.71
C ALA A 136 6.31 11.92 -8.39
N GLN A 137 5.77 10.71 -8.59
CA GLN A 137 4.47 10.45 -9.22
C GLN A 137 3.34 10.25 -8.22
N VAL A 138 3.58 10.45 -6.92
CA VAL A 138 2.52 10.43 -5.92
C VAL A 138 1.52 11.54 -6.21
N ALA A 139 0.22 11.21 -6.26
CA ALA A 139 -0.82 12.20 -6.52
C ALA A 139 -0.82 13.33 -5.47
N THR A 140 -0.74 14.58 -5.91
CA THR A 140 -0.71 15.76 -5.01
C THR A 140 -2.10 16.19 -4.54
N THR A 141 -3.16 15.76 -5.22
CA THR A 141 -4.56 15.97 -4.84
C THR A 141 -5.30 14.63 -4.71
N GLY A 142 -6.43 14.63 -3.98
CA GLY A 142 -7.32 13.47 -3.93
C GLY A 142 -7.96 13.19 -5.29
N PHE A 143 -8.46 11.95 -5.47
CA PHE A 143 -9.11 11.54 -6.71
C PHE A 143 -10.35 12.40 -6.99
N ALA A 144 -10.42 12.92 -8.21
CA ALA A 144 -11.50 13.81 -8.67
C ALA A 144 -12.21 13.26 -9.92
N GLY A 145 -12.20 11.93 -10.10
CA GLY A 145 -12.91 11.25 -11.20
C GLY A 145 -12.04 10.92 -12.42
N ALA A 146 -10.77 11.33 -12.44
CA ALA A 146 -9.81 11.01 -13.49
C ALA A 146 -8.60 10.27 -12.90
N ASP A 147 -8.27 9.13 -13.51
CA ASP A 147 -7.05 8.38 -13.20
C ASP A 147 -5.87 9.07 -13.90
N VAL A 148 -4.84 9.43 -13.14
CA VAL A 148 -3.70 10.24 -13.60
C VAL A 148 -2.41 9.44 -13.68
N ALA A 149 -2.48 8.10 -13.58
CA ALA A 149 -1.29 7.27 -13.73
C ALA A 149 -0.63 7.50 -15.09
N ASP A 150 0.68 7.68 -15.09
CA ASP A 150 1.48 7.78 -16.32
C ASP A 150 1.47 6.45 -17.08
N GLU A 151 1.47 5.34 -16.33
CA GLU A 151 1.34 3.99 -16.89
C GLU A 151 -0.11 3.49 -16.75
N GLN A 152 -0.97 3.88 -17.69
CA GLN A 152 -2.38 3.48 -17.75
C GLN A 152 -2.62 2.10 -18.39
N LEU A 153 -1.56 1.44 -18.89
CA LEU A 153 -1.68 0.21 -19.65
C LEU A 153 -2.44 -0.86 -18.85
N GLU A 154 -3.07 -1.78 -19.58
CA GLU A 154 -3.86 -2.94 -19.13
C GLU A 154 -3.11 -3.94 -18.21
N GLN A 155 -2.00 -3.53 -17.60
CA GLN A 155 -1.04 -4.28 -16.80
C GLN A 155 -1.34 -4.27 -15.29
N CYS A 156 -2.62 -4.18 -14.88
CA CYS A 156 -3.01 -4.77 -13.60
C CYS A 156 -2.95 -6.32 -13.65
N ALA A 157 -2.73 -6.91 -14.83
CA ALA A 157 -2.41 -8.32 -15.01
C ALA A 157 -0.95 -8.59 -14.61
N LEU A 158 -0.78 -9.40 -13.57
CA LEU A 158 0.43 -10.17 -13.31
C LEU A 158 0.62 -11.26 -14.37
#